data_AF-A0A352S0P7-F1
#
_entry.id   AF-A0A352S0P7-F1
#
_cell.length_a   1.000
_cell.length_b   1.000
_cell.length_c   1.000
_cell.angle_alpha   90.00
_cell.angle_beta   90.00
_cell.angle_gamma   90.00
#
_symmetry.space_group_name_H-M   'P 1'
#
loop_
_entity.id
_entity.type
_entity.pdbx_description
1 polymer ?
#
loop_
_entity_poly.entity_id
_entity_poly.type
_entity_poly.pdbx_seq_one_letter_code
_entity_poly.pdbx_strand_id
1 'polypeptide(L)'
;ENPLVPWLATWIAGNAPADIWLGATIVNQAEADRDIPKLLRTPAKTRFLSMEPLLGHVDVFSSATGELLHTSGNDYEPGALDWIIVGGESGAGARSMHPAWARSLRDQCASAGVPFLFKQWGHWQVVDGSTGKAAFHAVGKKASGRLLDGVVHDAFPVTSLDVGAACGRALARGAK
;
A
#
# COMPACT_ATOMS: atom_id res chain seq x y z
N GLU A 1 -31.63 -22.75 -0.61
CA GLU A 1 -30.17 -22.98 -0.64
C GLU A 1 -29.46 -21.64 -0.49
N ASN A 2 -28.32 -21.60 0.21
CA ASN A 2 -27.58 -20.36 0.41
C ASN A 2 -26.67 -20.09 -0.81
N PRO A 3 -26.93 -19.05 -1.63
CA PRO A 3 -26.14 -18.76 -2.83
C PRO A 3 -24.68 -18.38 -2.53
N LEU A 4 -24.35 -18.05 -1.28
CA LEU A 4 -22.98 -17.76 -0.85
C LEU A 4 -22.09 -18.99 -0.83
N VAL A 5 -22.64 -20.19 -0.61
CA VAL A 5 -21.83 -21.42 -0.47
C VAL A 5 -21.14 -21.79 -1.79
N PRO A 6 -21.84 -21.88 -2.93
CA PRO A 6 -21.20 -22.13 -4.23
C PRO A 6 -20.24 -21.00 -4.64
N TRP A 7 -20.59 -19.76 -4.31
CA TRP A 7 -19.78 -18.59 -4.63
C TRP A 7 -18.45 -18.59 -3.85
N LEU A 8 -18.48 -18.85 -2.54
CA LEU A 8 -17.28 -18.99 -1.71
C LEU A 8 -16.43 -20.19 -2.13
N ALA A 9 -17.05 -21.32 -2.49
CA ALA A 9 -16.32 -22.49 -2.96
C ALA A 9 -15.52 -22.17 -4.24
N THR A 10 -16.13 -21.41 -5.16
CA THR A 10 -15.47 -20.95 -6.40
C THR A 10 -14.31 -19.99 -6.10
N TRP A 11 -14.50 -19.06 -5.16
CA TRP A 11 -13.44 -18.15 -4.74
C TRP A 11 -12.25 -18.92 -4.12
N ILE A 12 -12.50 -19.78 -3.14
CA ILE A 12 -11.46 -20.54 -2.44
C ILE A 12 -10.70 -21.48 -3.40
N ALA A 13 -11.37 -21.97 -4.46
CA ALA A 13 -10.75 -22.73 -5.53
C ALA A 13 -9.86 -21.89 -6.49
N GLY A 14 -9.61 -20.62 -6.19
CA GLY A 14 -8.72 -19.74 -6.94
C GLY A 14 -9.43 -18.74 -7.88
N ASN A 15 -10.74 -18.84 -8.04
CA ASN A 15 -11.51 -17.94 -8.89
C ASN A 15 -12.04 -16.73 -8.11
N ALA A 16 -11.12 -15.96 -7.55
CA ALA A 16 -11.44 -14.74 -6.83
C ALA A 16 -12.09 -13.69 -7.78
N PRO A 17 -13.16 -13.02 -7.36
CA PRO A 17 -13.80 -11.96 -8.13
C PRO A 17 -12.86 -10.75 -8.29
N ALA A 18 -12.85 -10.14 -9.48
CA ALA A 18 -11.96 -9.03 -9.82
C ALA A 18 -12.29 -7.74 -9.04
N ASP A 19 -13.57 -7.52 -8.71
CA ASP A 19 -14.05 -6.31 -8.04
C ASP A 19 -13.89 -6.35 -6.51
N ILE A 20 -13.28 -7.42 -5.97
CA ILE A 20 -13.01 -7.54 -4.53
C ILE A 20 -11.51 -7.50 -4.29
N TRP A 21 -11.09 -6.52 -3.51
CA TRP A 21 -9.70 -6.32 -3.14
C TRP A 21 -9.50 -6.75 -1.70
N LEU A 22 -8.43 -7.48 -1.44
CA LEU A 22 -8.06 -7.89 -0.09
C LEU A 22 -6.87 -7.09 0.37
N GLY A 23 -6.87 -6.66 1.63
CA GLY A 23 -5.73 -5.96 2.19
C GLY A 23 -5.50 -6.30 3.64
N ALA A 24 -4.29 -6.03 4.09
CA ALA A 24 -3.87 -6.20 5.47
C ALA A 24 -3.38 -4.87 6.04
N THR A 25 -3.69 -4.63 7.32
CA THR A 25 -3.06 -3.56 8.07
C THR A 25 -1.70 -4.04 8.57
N ILE A 26 -0.65 -3.28 8.30
CA ILE A 26 0.72 -3.57 8.73
C ILE A 26 1.30 -2.32 9.35
N VAL A 27 1.66 -2.35 10.63
CA VAL A 27 2.17 -1.14 11.30
C VAL A 27 3.68 -1.17 11.57
N ASN A 28 4.33 -2.33 11.45
CA ASN A 28 5.77 -2.53 11.67
C ASN A 28 6.26 -3.84 11.01
N GLN A 29 7.58 -4.08 11.01
CA GLN A 29 8.18 -5.25 10.39
C GLN A 29 7.66 -6.58 10.95
N ALA A 30 7.44 -6.68 12.26
CA ALA A 30 6.99 -7.93 12.87
C ALA A 30 5.59 -8.33 12.37
N GLU A 31 4.70 -7.37 12.11
CA GLU A 31 3.42 -7.63 11.45
C GLU A 31 3.60 -7.95 9.96
N ALA A 32 4.52 -7.26 9.26
CA ALA A 32 4.84 -7.54 7.87
C ALA A 32 5.23 -9.01 7.66
N ASP A 33 6.19 -9.48 8.46
CA ASP A 33 6.69 -10.87 8.42
C ASP A 33 5.59 -11.88 8.78
N ARG A 34 4.70 -11.52 9.70
CA ARG A 34 3.61 -12.39 10.14
C ARG A 34 2.48 -12.49 9.11
N ASP A 35 2.11 -11.37 8.48
CA ASP A 35 0.81 -11.24 7.80
C ASP A 35 0.89 -11.06 6.29
N ILE A 36 1.98 -10.51 5.73
CA ILE A 36 2.15 -10.45 4.27
C ILE A 36 2.12 -11.86 3.66
N PRO A 37 2.82 -12.88 4.19
CA PRO A 37 2.72 -14.23 3.65
C PRO A 37 1.28 -14.78 3.67
N LYS A 38 0.47 -14.43 4.69
CA LYS A 38 -0.94 -14.84 4.76
C LYS A 38 -1.77 -14.19 3.66
N LEU A 39 -1.61 -12.88 3.46
CA LEU A 39 -2.30 -12.14 2.40
C LEU A 39 -1.94 -12.70 1.02
N LEU A 40 -0.66 -12.98 0.78
CA LEU A 40 -0.20 -13.59 -0.47
C LEU A 40 -0.83 -14.98 -0.71
N ARG A 41 -1.10 -15.77 0.33
CA ARG A 41 -1.82 -17.04 0.18
C ARG A 41 -3.30 -16.91 -0.16
N THR A 42 -3.93 -15.78 0.14
CA THR A 42 -5.37 -15.62 -0.14
C THR A 42 -5.62 -15.54 -1.64
N PRO A 43 -6.64 -16.22 -2.18
CA PRO A 43 -7.07 -15.99 -3.56
C PRO A 43 -7.59 -14.56 -3.67
N ALA A 44 -6.86 -13.69 -4.35
CA ALA A 44 -7.27 -12.31 -4.61
C ALA A 44 -6.67 -11.87 -5.94
N LYS A 45 -7.43 -11.08 -6.69
CA LYS A 45 -6.93 -10.44 -7.91
C LYS A 45 -6.15 -9.16 -7.60
N THR A 46 -6.49 -8.50 -6.49
CA THR A 46 -5.83 -7.29 -6.01
C THR A 46 -5.54 -7.41 -4.53
N ARG A 47 -4.27 -7.20 -4.14
CA ARG A 47 -3.78 -7.18 -2.76
C ARG A 47 -3.20 -5.82 -2.42
N PHE A 48 -3.54 -5.28 -1.25
CA PHE A 48 -2.94 -4.04 -0.77
C PHE A 48 -2.48 -4.10 0.68
N LEU A 49 -1.49 -3.29 1.02
CA LEU A 49 -1.10 -3.04 2.40
C LEU A 49 -1.57 -1.66 2.83
N SER A 50 -2.25 -1.60 3.97
CA SER A 50 -2.60 -0.36 4.64
C SER A 50 -1.69 -0.16 5.83
N MET A 51 -0.67 0.68 5.67
CA MET A 51 0.30 1.02 6.71
C MET A 51 -0.04 2.37 7.32
N GLU A 52 -1.24 2.42 7.92
CA GLU A 52 -1.76 3.61 8.57
C GLU A 52 -2.48 3.26 9.89
N PRO A 53 -1.83 3.45 11.05
CA PRO A 53 -0.54 4.12 11.21
C PRO A 53 0.68 3.26 10.86
N LEU A 54 1.69 3.86 10.23
CA LEU A 54 3.03 3.27 10.15
C LEU A 54 3.81 3.64 11.42
N LEU A 55 4.10 2.62 12.24
CA LEU A 55 4.65 2.75 13.58
C LEU A 55 6.09 2.23 13.71
N GLY A 56 6.66 1.74 12.62
CA GLY A 56 8.06 1.32 12.54
C GLY A 56 8.52 1.24 11.09
N HIS A 57 9.82 1.04 10.91
CA HIS A 57 10.38 0.72 9.59
C HIS A 57 9.81 -0.62 9.09
N VAL A 58 9.57 -0.70 7.78
CA VAL A 58 9.12 -1.91 7.10
C VAL A 58 9.85 -2.06 5.78
N ASP A 59 10.46 -3.21 5.57
CA ASP A 59 10.97 -3.71 4.31
C ASP A 59 9.99 -4.73 3.75
N VAL A 60 9.46 -4.43 2.56
CA VAL A 60 8.54 -5.28 1.80
C VAL A 60 9.24 -5.84 0.57
N PHE A 61 10.04 -5.00 -0.07
CA PHE A 61 10.81 -5.35 -1.26
C PHE A 61 12.29 -5.22 -0.96
N SER A 62 13.08 -6.08 -1.60
CA SER A 62 14.52 -5.87 -1.72
C SER A 62 14.77 -4.60 -2.51
N SER A 63 15.37 -3.57 -1.89
CA SER A 63 15.74 -2.33 -2.59
C SER A 63 16.79 -2.54 -3.68
N ALA A 64 17.48 -3.70 -3.68
CA ALA A 64 18.49 -4.03 -4.68
C ALA A 64 17.89 -4.70 -5.93
N THR A 65 16.85 -5.53 -5.76
CA THR A 65 16.27 -6.34 -6.84
C THR A 65 14.85 -5.93 -7.22
N GLY A 66 14.16 -5.16 -6.37
CA GLY A 66 12.72 -4.85 -6.50
C GLY A 66 11.81 -6.04 -6.18
N GLU A 67 12.38 -7.18 -5.77
CA GLU A 67 11.63 -8.41 -5.51
C GLU A 67 10.99 -8.40 -4.12
N LEU A 68 9.85 -9.05 -3.98
CA LEU A 68 9.20 -9.24 -2.68
C LEU A 68 10.05 -10.09 -1.74
N LEU A 69 10.17 -9.64 -0.49
CA LEU A 69 10.87 -10.38 0.56
C LEU A 69 10.02 -11.53 1.13
N HIS A 70 8.69 -11.42 1.04
CA HIS A 70 7.73 -12.41 1.52
C HIS A 70 7.23 -13.27 0.36
N THR A 71 7.10 -14.57 0.59
CA THR A 71 6.56 -15.53 -0.39
C THR A 71 5.17 -16.00 0.02
N SER A 72 4.36 -16.40 -0.96
CA SER A 72 3.02 -16.97 -0.69
C SER A 72 3.13 -18.33 0.01
N GLY A 73 4.00 -19.21 -0.48
CA GLY A 73 4.18 -20.56 0.06
C GLY A 73 3.05 -21.54 -0.31
N ASN A 74 2.37 -21.31 -1.43
CA ASN A 74 1.36 -22.21 -2.01
C ASN A 74 1.58 -22.42 -3.52
N ASP A 75 1.01 -23.50 -4.07
CA ASP A 75 1.13 -23.89 -5.49
C ASP A 75 0.33 -23.00 -6.47
N TYR A 76 -0.48 -22.07 -5.93
CA TYR A 76 -1.16 -21.08 -6.73
C TYR A 76 -0.24 -19.88 -6.92
N GLU A 77 -0.11 -19.41 -8.16
CA GLU A 77 0.52 -18.14 -8.50
C GLU A 77 -0.43 -16.98 -8.18
N PRO A 78 -0.44 -16.48 -6.93
CA PRO A 78 -0.51 -15.04 -6.79
C PRO A 78 0.37 -14.54 -5.63
N GLY A 79 1.62 -14.22 -5.93
CA GLY A 79 2.59 -13.72 -4.95
C GLY A 79 2.84 -12.21 -4.98
N ALA A 80 1.96 -11.39 -5.58
CA ALA A 80 2.21 -9.95 -5.74
C ALA A 80 1.39 -9.07 -4.79
N LEU A 81 1.94 -7.89 -4.47
CA LEU A 81 1.22 -6.77 -3.87
C LEU A 81 0.97 -5.72 -4.95
N ASP A 82 -0.26 -5.23 -5.04
CA ASP A 82 -0.69 -4.31 -6.08
C ASP A 82 -0.72 -2.85 -5.59
N TRP A 83 -0.66 -2.63 -4.28
CA TRP A 83 -0.73 -1.28 -3.71
C TRP A 83 -0.20 -1.20 -2.29
N ILE A 84 0.53 -0.13 -1.98
CA ILE A 84 0.90 0.21 -0.61
C ILE A 84 0.42 1.62 -0.25
N ILE A 85 -0.28 1.70 0.87
CA ILE A 85 -0.79 2.95 1.46
C ILE A 85 -0.01 3.23 2.74
N VAL A 86 0.50 4.44 2.91
CA VAL A 86 1.23 4.87 4.11
C VAL A 86 0.57 6.09 4.73
N GLY A 87 0.44 6.09 6.06
CA GLY A 87 -0.03 7.27 6.79
C GLY A 87 0.30 7.24 8.27
N GLY A 88 0.30 8.41 8.90
CA GLY A 88 0.51 8.57 10.35
C GLY A 88 -0.77 8.43 11.17
N GLU A 89 -0.59 8.17 12.47
CA GLU A 89 -1.71 8.02 13.41
C GLU A 89 -2.44 9.35 13.66
N SER A 90 -3.76 9.31 13.79
CA SER A 90 -4.61 10.47 14.08
C SER A 90 -5.37 10.28 15.39
N GLY A 91 -5.76 11.38 16.04
CA GLY A 91 -6.53 11.37 17.29
C GLY A 91 -5.70 11.75 18.52
N ALA A 92 -6.32 11.64 19.70
CA ALA A 92 -5.63 11.87 20.97
C ALA A 92 -4.62 10.74 21.25
N GLY A 93 -3.42 11.09 21.72
CA GLY A 93 -2.36 10.10 21.97
C GLY A 93 -1.71 9.51 20.72
N ALA A 94 -1.94 10.11 19.54
CA ALA A 94 -1.35 9.67 18.29
C ALA A 94 0.18 9.66 18.36
N ARG A 95 0.81 8.59 17.88
CA ARG A 95 2.27 8.47 17.74
C ARG A 95 2.75 9.15 16.46
N SER A 96 3.94 9.74 16.52
CA SER A 96 4.61 10.31 15.34
C SER A 96 5.20 9.21 14.46
N MET A 97 4.98 9.31 13.15
CA MET A 97 5.61 8.45 12.15
C MET A 97 6.94 9.08 11.71
N HIS A 98 8.04 8.31 11.74
CA HIS A 98 9.32 8.84 11.28
C HIS A 98 9.33 9.02 9.75
N PRO A 99 9.79 10.17 9.21
CA PRO A 99 9.72 10.48 7.78
C PRO A 99 10.47 9.48 6.90
N ALA A 100 11.61 9.00 7.41
CA ALA A 100 12.43 8.02 6.71
C ALA A 100 11.67 6.71 6.43
N TRP A 101 10.68 6.33 7.25
CA TRP A 101 9.93 5.10 7.02
C TRP A 101 9.00 5.24 5.81
N ALA A 102 8.28 6.36 5.70
CA ALA A 102 7.44 6.64 4.53
C ALA A 102 8.26 6.82 3.25
N ARG A 103 9.44 7.46 3.34
CA ARG A 103 10.38 7.59 2.21
C ARG A 103 10.92 6.23 1.76
N SER A 104 11.33 5.38 2.70
CA SER A 104 11.80 4.01 2.41
C SER A 104 10.74 3.23 1.64
N LEU A 105 9.48 3.22 2.10
CA LEU A 105 8.40 2.52 1.41
C LEU A 105 8.07 3.11 0.03
N ARG A 106 8.10 4.45 -0.12
CA ARG A 106 7.97 5.10 -1.43
C ARG A 106 9.02 4.59 -2.40
N ASP A 107 10.27 4.54 -1.97
CA ASP A 107 11.41 4.17 -2.82
C ASP A 107 11.41 2.67 -3.14
N GLN A 108 11.06 1.82 -2.17
CA GLN A 108 10.83 0.38 -2.39
C GLN A 108 9.71 0.14 -3.42
N CYS A 109 8.58 0.86 -3.30
CA CYS A 109 7.47 0.77 -4.25
C CYS A 109 7.89 1.20 -5.66
N ALA A 110 8.64 2.31 -5.76
CA ALA A 110 9.17 2.78 -7.04
C ALA A 110 10.12 1.75 -7.68
N SER A 111 10.98 1.10 -6.89
CA SER A 111 11.89 0.05 -7.38
C SER A 111 11.15 -1.21 -7.82
N ALA A 112 10.04 -1.56 -7.16
CA ALA A 112 9.25 -2.75 -7.45
C ALA A 112 8.15 -2.52 -8.51
N GLY A 113 7.95 -1.27 -8.96
CA GLY A 113 6.85 -0.91 -9.85
C GLY A 113 5.47 -1.01 -9.21
N VAL A 114 5.38 -0.93 -7.87
CA VAL A 114 4.13 -1.03 -7.12
C VAL A 114 3.56 0.37 -6.84
N PRO A 115 2.28 0.64 -7.13
CA PRO A 115 1.63 1.89 -6.76
C PRO A 115 1.77 2.24 -5.27
N PHE A 116 2.06 3.51 -5.00
CA PHE A 116 2.25 4.06 -3.66
C PHE A 116 1.32 5.25 -3.39
N LEU A 117 0.56 5.18 -2.30
CA LEU A 117 -0.25 6.27 -1.77
C LEU A 117 0.35 6.74 -0.44
N PHE A 118 0.77 8.00 -0.38
CA PHE A 118 1.01 8.67 0.90
C PHE A 118 -0.27 9.41 1.32
N LYS A 119 -0.98 8.87 2.31
CA LYS A 119 -2.28 9.39 2.70
C LYS A 119 -2.15 10.71 3.45
N GLN A 120 -1.36 10.74 4.53
CA GLN A 120 -1.19 11.90 5.43
C GLN A 120 -0.23 11.62 6.58
N TRP A 121 0.24 12.69 7.25
CA TRP A 121 1.21 12.62 8.37
C TRP A 121 0.63 12.24 9.74
N GLY A 122 -0.69 12.14 9.88
CA GLY A 122 -1.35 11.88 11.15
C GLY A 122 -1.54 13.17 11.94
N HIS A 123 -1.31 13.12 13.25
CA HIS A 123 -1.42 14.28 14.13
C HIS A 123 -0.19 15.21 14.11
N TRP A 124 0.91 14.78 13.50
CA TRP A 124 2.23 15.38 13.65
C TRP A 124 2.73 16.01 12.35
N GLN A 125 3.48 17.10 12.45
CA GLN A 125 4.34 17.60 11.38
C GLN A 125 5.79 17.33 11.73
N VAL A 126 6.56 17.01 10.69
CA VAL A 126 8.01 16.93 10.76
C VAL A 126 8.55 18.35 10.81
N VAL A 127 9.41 18.60 11.78
CA VAL A 127 10.19 19.83 11.85
C VAL A 127 11.63 19.45 11.57
N ASP A 128 12.24 20.08 10.55
CA ASP A 128 13.65 19.88 10.26
C ASP A 128 14.47 20.35 11.47
N GLY A 129 14.99 19.37 12.22
CA GLY A 129 15.92 19.63 13.31
C GLY A 129 17.30 19.91 12.73
N SER A 130 17.90 21.03 13.10
CA SER A 130 19.30 21.36 12.81
C SER A 130 20.33 20.32 13.31
N THR A 131 19.86 19.30 14.04
CA THR A 131 20.66 18.26 14.72
C THR A 131 20.59 16.89 14.05
N GLY A 132 19.94 16.74 12.89
CA GLY A 132 19.87 15.47 12.15
C GLY A 132 18.93 14.41 12.74
N LYS A 133 18.24 14.70 13.85
CA LYS A 133 17.13 13.89 14.37
C LYS A 133 15.81 14.51 13.93
N ALA A 134 14.87 13.69 13.46
CA ALA A 134 13.52 14.15 13.17
C ALA A 134 12.86 14.67 14.45
N ALA A 135 12.44 15.94 14.44
CA ALA A 135 11.62 16.54 15.49
C ALA A 135 10.15 16.59 15.01
N PHE A 136 9.20 16.52 15.94
CA PHE A 136 7.78 16.48 15.61
C PHE A 136 7.00 17.50 16.44
N HIS A 137 6.13 18.25 15.77
CA HIS A 137 5.16 19.13 16.42
C HIS A 137 3.75 18.61 16.21
N ALA A 138 2.98 18.50 17.29
CA ALA A 138 1.57 18.15 17.22
C ALA A 138 0.79 19.32 16.64
N VAL A 139 0.14 19.11 15.50
CA VAL A 139 -0.65 20.13 14.80
C VAL A 139 -2.07 19.65 14.46
N GLY A 140 -2.35 18.36 14.65
CA GLY A 140 -3.60 17.73 14.28
C GLY A 140 -3.70 17.37 12.80
N LYS A 141 -4.56 16.38 12.50
CA LYS A 141 -4.75 15.78 11.17
C LYS A 141 -4.97 16.79 10.03
N LYS A 142 -5.76 17.83 10.29
CA LYS A 142 -6.11 18.82 9.25
C LYS A 142 -4.90 19.66 8.85
N ALA A 143 -4.04 20.02 9.80
CA ALA A 143 -2.89 20.88 9.54
C ALA A 143 -1.68 20.08 9.06
N SER A 144 -1.55 18.81 9.45
CA SER A 144 -0.37 18.00 9.13
C SER A 144 -0.19 17.68 7.65
N GLY A 145 -1.28 17.58 6.89
CA GLY A 145 -1.27 17.51 5.43
C GLY A 145 -0.87 16.15 4.85
N ARG A 146 -0.77 16.11 3.52
CA ARG A 146 -0.56 14.90 2.70
C ARG A 146 0.65 14.96 1.76
N LEU A 147 1.56 15.90 2.00
CA LEU A 147 2.74 16.07 1.17
C LEU A 147 3.90 15.30 1.81
N LEU A 148 4.48 14.35 1.07
CA LEU A 148 5.76 13.74 1.42
C LEU A 148 6.83 14.43 0.58
N ASP A 149 7.79 15.08 1.23
CA ASP A 149 8.84 15.88 0.57
C ASP A 149 8.28 16.92 -0.43
N GLY A 150 7.16 17.56 -0.06
CA GLY A 150 6.49 18.57 -0.89
C GLY A 150 5.65 18.00 -2.04
N VAL A 151 5.61 16.68 -2.22
CA VAL A 151 4.93 16.01 -3.33
C VAL A 151 3.70 15.24 -2.84
N VAL A 152 2.64 15.27 -3.65
CA VAL A 152 1.49 14.39 -3.48
C VAL A 152 1.82 13.04 -4.09
N HIS A 153 1.64 11.97 -3.31
CA HIS A 153 1.71 10.59 -3.81
C HIS A 153 0.34 9.95 -3.70
N ASP A 154 -0.36 9.79 -4.82
CA ASP A 154 -1.73 9.26 -4.89
C ASP A 154 -1.91 8.21 -5.98
N ALA A 155 -0.83 7.46 -6.27
CA ALA A 155 -0.90 6.36 -7.21
C ALA A 155 -1.87 5.28 -6.70
N PHE A 156 -2.56 4.66 -7.66
CA PHE A 156 -3.61 3.67 -7.44
C PHE A 156 -3.40 2.49 -8.40
N PRO A 157 -3.83 1.27 -8.06
CA PRO A 157 -3.77 0.14 -8.98
C PRO A 157 -4.53 0.45 -10.26
N VAL A 158 -3.86 0.25 -11.41
CA VAL A 158 -4.54 0.30 -12.70
C VAL A 158 -5.14 -1.08 -12.93
N THR A 159 -6.47 -1.18 -12.91
CA THR A 159 -7.11 -2.46 -13.21
C THR A 159 -7.01 -2.76 -14.70
N SER A 160 -7.13 -4.03 -15.11
CA SER A 160 -7.17 -4.41 -16.53
C SER A 160 -8.30 -3.70 -17.30
N LEU A 161 -9.35 -3.25 -16.61
CA LEU A 161 -10.45 -2.44 -17.17
C LEU A 161 -10.01 -1.00 -17.49
N ASP A 162 -9.11 -0.42 -16.69
CA ASP A 162 -8.63 0.95 -16.86
C ASP A 162 -7.71 1.11 -18.08
N VAL A 163 -6.91 0.08 -18.39
CA VAL A 163 -6.05 0.05 -19.57
C VAL A 163 -6.90 0.05 -20.85
N GLY A 164 -7.98 -0.74 -20.88
CA GLY A 164 -8.91 -0.78 -22.00
C GLY A 164 -9.60 0.57 -22.23
N ALA A 165 -10.03 1.23 -21.17
CA ALA A 165 -10.65 2.55 -21.23
C ALA A 165 -9.67 3.65 -21.64
N ALA A 166 -8.42 3.60 -21.17
CA ALA A 166 -7.37 4.54 -21.56
C ALA A 166 -6.96 4.39 -23.03
N CYS A 167 -6.79 3.15 -23.51
CA CYS A 167 -6.47 2.83 -24.90
C CYS A 167 -7.60 3.27 -25.86
N GLY A 168 -8.86 3.03 -25.49
CA GLY A 168 -10.02 3.51 -26.25
C GLY A 168 -10.09 5.04 -26.39
N ARG A 169 -9.74 5.79 -25.33
CA ARG A 169 -9.66 7.26 -25.38
C ARG A 169 -8.50 7.78 -26.22
N ALA A 170 -7.35 7.09 -26.22
CA ALA A 170 -6.20 7.45 -27.04
C ALA A 170 -6.49 7.25 -28.54
N LEU A 171 -7.10 6.11 -28.90
CA LEU A 171 -7.51 5.82 -30.28
C LEU A 171 -8.58 6.80 -30.80
N ALA A 172 -9.53 7.21 -29.95
CA ALA A 172 -10.54 8.20 -30.32
C ALA A 172 -9.98 9.62 -30.56
N ARG A 173 -8.80 9.94 -30.03
CA ARG A 173 -8.13 11.24 -30.21
C ARG A 173 -7.19 11.29 -31.42
N GLY A 174 -6.76 10.14 -31.94
CA GLY A 174 -5.94 10.04 -33.16
C GLY A 174 -6.75 9.92 -34.46
N ALA A 175 -8.08 9.89 -34.38
CA ALA A 175 -8.99 9.74 -35.52
C ALA A 175 -9.67 11.06 -35.94
N LYS A 176 -9.06 12.22 -35.64
CA LYS A 176 -9.50 13.54 -36.09
C LYS A 176 -8.42 14.24 -36.89
#